data_AF-J7QWN2-F1
#
_entry.id   AF-J7QWN2-F1
#
_cell.length_a   1.000
_cell.length_b   1.000
_cell.length_c   1.000
_cell.angle_alpha   90.00
_cell.angle_beta   90.00
_cell.angle_gamma   90.00
#
_symmetry.space_group_name_H-M   'P 1'
#
loop_
_entity.id
_entity.type
_entity.pdbx_description
1 polymer ?
#
loop_
_entity_poly.entity_id
_entity_poly.type
_entity_poly.pdbx_seq_one_letter_code
_entity_poly.pdbx_strand_id
1 'polypeptide(L)'
;MKRTFALAGVLSFLGLSGLCAQTDQRVWTLGGLEEKNADSIYLGYGVPESDDSLGSFTCAPGSGLVKIWIAETSDKLKAGDKATAILSVGEKTAKVAGKLVPNEEAGVPSFEGRLPAKDPIFAAMAGGETLGIAVGGAKRTAPLADATEKFKKFAAACAKR
;
A
#
# COMPACT_ATOMS: atom_id res chain seq x y z
N MET A 1 69.99 31.11 11.10
CA MET A 1 69.80 30.06 10.08
C MET A 1 69.57 28.75 10.85
N LYS A 2 68.51 27.95 10.74
CA LYS A 2 67.42 27.72 9.79
C LYS A 2 66.18 27.32 10.62
N ARG A 3 65.00 27.82 10.24
CA ARG A 3 63.68 27.47 10.77
C ARG A 3 63.15 26.22 10.05
N THR A 4 62.47 25.31 10.73
CA THR A 4 61.62 24.27 10.10
C THR A 4 60.57 23.83 11.12
N PHE A 5 59.42 24.48 11.19
CA PHE A 5 58.15 24.27 10.47
C PHE A 5 57.25 23.17 11.08
N ALA A 6 56.40 23.65 11.99
CA ALA A 6 54.97 23.45 12.20
C ALA A 6 54.28 22.09 11.90
N LEU A 7 53.51 21.67 12.92
CA LEU A 7 52.33 20.81 12.86
C LEU A 7 51.32 21.25 11.78
N ALA A 8 50.74 20.27 11.09
CA ALA A 8 49.40 20.38 10.51
C ALA A 8 48.78 18.98 10.39
N GLY A 9 48.11 18.53 11.45
CA GLY A 9 46.96 17.65 11.29
C GLY A 9 45.73 18.51 11.01
N VAL A 10 44.79 18.02 10.20
CA VAL A 10 43.33 18.12 10.42
C VAL A 10 42.59 17.37 9.30
N LEU A 11 41.79 16.42 9.78
CA LEU A 11 40.57 15.82 9.27
C LEU A 11 40.18 16.05 7.79
N SER A 12 40.23 14.96 7.02
CA SER A 12 39.39 14.80 5.84
C SER A 12 37.92 14.75 6.25
N PHE A 13 37.16 15.76 5.82
CA PHE A 13 35.71 15.81 5.95
C PHE A 13 35.08 14.62 5.22
N LEU A 14 34.39 13.76 5.98
CA LEU A 14 33.38 12.86 5.46
C LEU A 14 32.25 13.72 4.87
N GLY A 15 32.22 13.86 3.55
CA GLY A 15 31.09 14.43 2.85
C GLY A 15 29.86 13.57 3.11
N LEU A 16 28.97 14.08 3.97
CA LEU A 16 27.61 13.57 4.17
C LEU A 16 26.90 13.61 2.81
N SER A 17 26.95 12.50 2.07
CA SER A 17 26.00 12.26 0.98
C SER A 17 24.65 12.11 1.64
N GLY A 18 23.90 13.21 1.70
CA GLY A 18 22.47 13.16 1.96
C GLY A 18 21.84 12.29 0.90
N LEU A 19 21.64 11.01 1.22
CA LEU A 19 20.52 10.27 0.67
C LEU A 19 19.30 11.02 1.17
N CYS A 20 18.83 12.00 0.40
CA CYS A 20 17.44 12.41 0.49
C CYS A 20 16.64 11.13 0.39
N ALA A 21 16.01 10.75 1.51
CA ALA A 21 14.97 9.75 1.50
C ALA A 21 14.05 10.13 0.35
N GLN A 22 13.92 9.25 -0.66
CA GLN A 22 12.87 9.41 -1.65
C GLN A 22 11.57 9.47 -0.85
N THR A 23 10.99 10.66 -0.74
CA THR A 23 9.64 10.81 -0.20
C THR A 23 8.79 9.91 -1.08
N ASP A 24 8.26 8.83 -0.50
CA ASP A 24 7.30 7.98 -1.17
C ASP A 24 6.16 8.92 -1.62
N GLN A 25 6.07 9.20 -2.92
CA GLN A 25 5.10 10.13 -3.48
C GLN A 25 3.68 9.54 -3.42
N ARG A 26 3.54 8.31 -2.95
CA ARG A 26 2.25 7.64 -2.84
C ARG A 26 1.38 8.29 -1.78
N VAL A 27 0.12 8.48 -2.16
CA VAL A 27 -0.92 9.02 -1.28
C VAL A 27 -2.15 8.12 -1.30
N TRP A 28 -2.89 8.12 -0.18
CA TRP A 28 -4.20 7.48 -0.14
C TRP A 28 -5.23 8.35 -0.85
N THR A 29 -5.85 7.80 -1.88
CA THR A 29 -6.86 8.47 -2.71
C THR A 29 -8.19 7.74 -2.57
N LEU A 30 -9.24 8.50 -2.20
CA LEU A 30 -10.61 8.01 -2.05
C LEU A 30 -11.47 8.65 -3.16
N GLY A 31 -12.19 7.81 -3.92
CA GLY A 31 -13.02 8.24 -5.04
C GLY A 31 -14.41 7.61 -5.02
N GLY A 32 -15.33 8.20 -5.80
CA GLY A 32 -16.70 7.72 -6.01
C GLY A 32 -17.72 8.15 -4.93
N LEU A 33 -17.31 8.80 -3.83
CA LEU A 33 -18.25 9.20 -2.78
C LEU A 33 -19.16 10.39 -3.13
N GLU A 34 -18.73 11.25 -4.04
CA GLU A 34 -19.47 12.47 -4.41
C GLU A 34 -20.50 12.22 -5.51
N GLU A 35 -20.42 11.08 -6.16
CA GLU A 35 -21.30 10.70 -7.27
C GLU A 35 -22.61 10.13 -6.74
N LYS A 36 -23.74 10.75 -7.12
CA LYS A 36 -25.08 10.33 -6.66
C LYS A 36 -25.42 8.87 -6.98
N ASN A 37 -24.87 8.35 -8.08
CA ASN A 37 -25.10 6.99 -8.57
C ASN A 37 -23.75 6.30 -8.85
N ALA A 38 -22.79 6.44 -7.95
CA ALA A 38 -21.50 5.78 -8.09
C ALA A 38 -21.68 4.26 -8.25
N ASP A 39 -21.17 3.68 -9.32
CA ASP A 39 -21.14 2.22 -9.48
C ASP A 39 -20.06 1.57 -8.60
N SER A 40 -19.10 2.37 -8.14
CA SER A 40 -17.92 1.91 -7.43
C SER A 40 -17.35 2.99 -6.51
N ILE A 41 -17.06 2.62 -5.26
CA ILE A 41 -16.25 3.39 -4.32
C ILE A 41 -14.85 2.81 -4.33
N TYR A 42 -13.84 3.68 -4.47
CA TYR A 42 -12.44 3.31 -4.59
C TYR A 42 -11.61 3.90 -3.45
N LEU A 43 -10.69 3.12 -2.89
CA LEU A 43 -9.64 3.61 -1.99
C LEU A 43 -8.33 2.93 -2.34
N GLY A 44 -7.34 3.69 -2.82
CA GLY A 44 -6.04 3.13 -3.20
C GLY A 44 -4.86 3.93 -2.68
N TYR A 45 -3.69 3.29 -2.66
CA TYR A 45 -2.42 3.89 -2.28
C TYR A 45 -1.45 3.82 -3.45
N GLY A 46 -1.05 4.97 -3.98
CA GLY A 46 -0.27 5.08 -5.21
C GLY A 46 0.13 6.52 -5.50
N VAL A 47 1.01 6.71 -6.48
CA VAL A 47 1.37 8.03 -6.98
C VAL A 47 0.28 8.48 -7.97
N PRO A 48 -0.39 9.62 -7.75
CA PRO A 48 -1.43 10.10 -8.65
C PRO A 48 -0.93 10.24 -10.09
N GLU A 49 -1.81 9.95 -11.05
CA GLU A 49 -1.52 10.09 -12.49
C GLU A 49 -0.30 9.28 -12.97
N SER A 50 -0.04 8.15 -12.32
CA SER A 50 1.01 7.20 -12.70
C SER A 50 0.60 5.76 -12.43
N ASP A 51 1.38 4.82 -12.96
CA ASP A 51 1.18 3.39 -12.77
C ASP A 51 1.82 2.86 -11.46
N ASP A 52 2.49 3.73 -10.69
CA ASP A 52 3.01 3.38 -9.38
C ASP A 52 1.86 3.28 -8.36
N SER A 53 1.40 2.04 -8.14
CA SER A 53 0.38 1.70 -7.16
C SER A 53 0.85 0.58 -6.25
N LEU A 54 0.55 0.66 -4.95
CA LEU A 54 0.61 -0.51 -4.08
C LEU A 54 -0.57 -1.44 -4.32
N GLY A 55 -1.74 -0.86 -4.57
CA GLY A 55 -3.01 -1.58 -4.64
C GLY A 55 -4.21 -0.72 -4.27
N SER A 56 -5.38 -1.36 -4.28
CA SER A 56 -6.65 -0.71 -3.99
C SER A 56 -7.68 -1.62 -3.33
N PHE A 57 -8.62 -0.96 -2.67
CA PHE A 57 -9.86 -1.50 -2.14
C PHE A 57 -11.01 -0.89 -2.94
N THR A 58 -11.94 -1.73 -3.39
CA THR A 58 -13.06 -1.28 -4.22
C THR A 58 -14.34 -2.00 -3.83
N CYS A 59 -15.47 -1.30 -3.81
CA CYS A 59 -16.77 -1.92 -3.56
C CYS A 59 -17.86 -1.22 -4.38
N ALA A 60 -18.94 -1.94 -4.71
CA ALA A 60 -20.19 -1.26 -5.06
C ALA A 60 -20.80 -0.69 -3.77
N PRO A 61 -21.38 0.52 -3.78
CA PRO A 61 -22.00 1.10 -2.58
C PRO A 61 -23.02 0.14 -1.96
N GLY A 62 -22.95 -0.06 -0.65
CA GLY A 62 -23.90 -0.92 0.06
C GLY A 62 -23.76 -2.42 -0.18
N SER A 63 -22.76 -2.88 -0.95
CA SER A 63 -22.64 -4.30 -1.32
C SER A 63 -22.24 -5.22 -0.17
N GLY A 64 -21.60 -4.70 0.87
CA GLY A 64 -21.03 -5.48 1.96
C GLY A 64 -19.80 -6.30 1.58
N LEU A 65 -19.24 -6.13 0.38
CA LEU A 65 -18.10 -6.89 -0.12
C LEU A 65 -17.06 -5.96 -0.74
N VAL A 66 -15.82 -6.07 -0.29
CA VAL A 66 -14.69 -5.29 -0.77
C VAL A 66 -13.82 -6.17 -1.65
N LYS A 67 -13.62 -5.77 -2.90
CA LYS A 67 -12.58 -6.28 -3.79
C LYS A 67 -11.24 -5.67 -3.39
N ILE A 68 -10.21 -6.48 -3.37
CA ILE A 68 -8.85 -6.12 -3.01
C ILE A 68 -7.99 -6.41 -4.22
N TRP A 69 -7.27 -5.41 -4.70
CA TRP A 69 -6.27 -5.54 -5.74
C TRP A 69 -4.90 -5.14 -5.19
N ILE A 70 -3.88 -5.94 -5.43
CA ILE A 70 -2.49 -5.65 -5.04
C ILE A 70 -1.68 -5.66 -6.32
N ALA A 71 -1.01 -4.54 -6.61
CA ALA A 71 -0.44 -4.27 -7.93
C ALA A 71 0.66 -5.27 -8.30
N GLU A 72 1.55 -5.53 -7.36
CA GLU A 72 2.72 -6.38 -7.55
C GLU A 72 2.79 -7.46 -6.49
N THR A 73 3.19 -8.66 -6.90
CA THR A 73 3.42 -9.78 -5.98
C THR A 73 4.89 -10.22 -6.02
N SER A 74 5.18 -11.45 -6.46
CA SER A 74 6.53 -11.98 -6.61
C SER A 74 6.70 -12.63 -7.98
N ASP A 75 7.90 -12.47 -8.53
CA ASP A 75 8.45 -13.17 -9.69
C ASP A 75 8.40 -14.71 -9.60
N LYS A 76 8.27 -15.27 -8.40
CA LYS A 76 8.11 -16.71 -8.16
C LYS A 76 6.68 -17.20 -8.35
N LEU A 77 5.73 -16.27 -8.49
CA LEU A 77 4.32 -16.57 -8.66
C LEU A 77 3.91 -16.49 -10.13
N LYS A 78 2.83 -17.19 -10.49
CA LYS A 78 2.33 -17.25 -11.86
C LYS A 78 0.89 -16.77 -11.93
N ALA A 79 0.58 -15.99 -12.97
CA ALA A 79 -0.79 -15.59 -13.26
C ALA A 79 -1.68 -16.82 -13.48
N GLY A 80 -2.94 -16.74 -13.05
CA GLY A 80 -3.91 -17.83 -13.10
C GLY A 80 -3.96 -18.70 -11.85
N ASP A 81 -2.88 -18.74 -11.06
CA ASP A 81 -2.84 -19.55 -9.83
C ASP A 81 -3.70 -18.94 -8.72
N LYS A 82 -4.21 -19.82 -7.84
CA LYS A 82 -4.83 -19.39 -6.58
C LYS A 82 -3.74 -18.90 -5.63
N ALA A 83 -4.04 -17.83 -4.89
CA ALA A 83 -3.15 -17.28 -3.88
C ALA A 83 -3.94 -16.82 -2.64
N THR A 84 -3.21 -16.62 -1.55
CA THR A 84 -3.73 -15.98 -0.35
C THR A 84 -2.88 -14.76 -0.04
N ALA A 85 -3.52 -13.60 0.05
CA ALA A 85 -2.89 -12.41 0.62
C ALA A 85 -3.12 -12.38 2.13
N ILE A 86 -2.14 -11.85 2.87
CA ILE A 86 -2.26 -11.55 4.29
C ILE A 86 -2.18 -10.04 4.42
N LEU A 87 -3.25 -9.45 4.94
CA LEU A 87 -3.29 -8.04 5.36
C LEU A 87 -3.04 -7.98 6.86
N SER A 88 -2.26 -7.02 7.32
CA SER A 88 -1.95 -6.85 8.75
C SER A 88 -1.90 -5.38 9.15
N VAL A 89 -2.45 -5.05 10.32
CA VAL A 89 -2.33 -3.75 10.96
C VAL A 89 -2.16 -3.98 12.46
N GLY A 90 -0.97 -3.68 13.01
CA GLY A 90 -0.61 -4.09 14.36
C GLY A 90 -0.79 -5.60 14.55
N GLU A 91 -1.56 -6.00 15.56
CA GLU A 91 -1.87 -7.42 15.84
C GLU A 91 -3.04 -7.97 15.01
N LYS A 92 -3.78 -7.11 14.29
CA LYS A 92 -4.92 -7.55 13.48
C LYS A 92 -4.43 -8.07 12.15
N THR A 93 -4.92 -9.26 11.77
CA THR A 93 -4.61 -9.88 10.48
C THR A 93 -5.86 -10.38 9.80
N ALA A 94 -5.88 -10.33 8.47
CA ALA A 94 -6.91 -10.95 7.64
C ALA A 94 -6.26 -11.75 6.51
N LYS A 95 -6.78 -12.95 6.27
CA LYS A 95 -6.39 -13.80 5.13
C LYS A 95 -7.40 -13.61 4.01
N VAL A 96 -6.90 -13.21 2.84
CA VAL A 96 -7.71 -12.95 1.66
C VAL A 96 -7.45 -14.06 0.66
N ALA A 97 -8.42 -14.93 0.44
CA ALA A 97 -8.35 -15.89 -0.66
C ALA A 97 -8.60 -15.17 -1.99
N GLY A 98 -7.82 -15.51 -3.01
CA GLY A 98 -7.89 -14.85 -4.30
C GLY A 98 -7.16 -15.60 -5.41
N LYS A 99 -6.89 -14.87 -6.48
CA LYS A 99 -6.18 -15.37 -7.66
C LYS A 99 -5.11 -14.37 -8.09
N LEU A 100 -4.12 -14.88 -8.79
CA LEU A 100 -3.13 -14.08 -9.46
C LEU A 100 -3.60 -13.74 -10.88
N VAL A 101 -3.42 -12.50 -11.29
CA VAL A 101 -3.80 -12.02 -12.62
C VAL A 101 -2.57 -11.48 -13.35
N PRO A 102 -2.51 -11.57 -14.69
CA PRO A 102 -1.40 -11.01 -15.45
C PRO A 102 -1.25 -9.51 -15.18
N ASN A 103 0.00 -9.07 -15.03
CA ASN A 103 0.38 -7.65 -15.02
C ASN A 103 1.71 -7.55 -15.77
N GLU A 104 1.61 -7.26 -17.07
CA GLU A 104 2.76 -7.22 -17.97
C GLU A 104 3.68 -6.03 -17.68
N GLU A 105 3.10 -4.94 -17.19
CA GLU A 105 3.81 -3.71 -16.85
C GLU A 105 4.76 -3.89 -15.66
N ALA A 106 4.30 -4.58 -14.61
CA ALA A 106 5.12 -4.86 -13.44
C ALA A 106 6.12 -6.02 -13.62
N GLY A 107 5.96 -6.83 -14.67
CA GLY A 107 6.75 -8.06 -14.87
C GLY A 107 6.50 -9.18 -13.83
N VAL A 108 5.55 -8.97 -12.91
CA VAL A 108 5.09 -9.95 -11.91
C VAL A 108 3.56 -9.90 -11.84
N PRO A 109 2.85 -10.99 -11.48
CA PRO A 109 1.39 -10.95 -11.45
C PRO A 109 0.86 -10.03 -10.34
N SER A 110 -0.32 -9.46 -10.55
CA SER A 110 -1.12 -8.82 -9.50
C SER A 110 -1.95 -9.85 -8.74
N PHE A 111 -2.44 -9.49 -7.56
CA PHE A 111 -3.39 -10.30 -6.80
C PHE A 111 -4.79 -9.67 -6.79
N GLU A 112 -5.82 -10.48 -6.99
CA GLU A 112 -7.23 -10.11 -6.80
C GLU A 112 -7.89 -11.02 -5.77
N GLY A 113 -8.46 -10.40 -4.73
CA GLY A 113 -9.18 -11.09 -3.67
C GLY A 113 -10.42 -10.33 -3.21
N ARG A 114 -11.15 -10.89 -2.25
CA ARG A 114 -12.32 -10.24 -1.66
C ARG A 114 -12.41 -10.50 -0.17
N LEU A 115 -12.89 -9.51 0.58
CA LEU A 115 -13.26 -9.65 1.99
C LEU A 115 -14.65 -9.05 2.24
N PRO A 116 -15.39 -9.54 3.24
CA PRO A 116 -16.57 -8.84 3.75
C PRO A 116 -16.19 -7.43 4.22
N ALA A 117 -17.00 -6.41 3.91
CA ALA A 117 -16.76 -5.03 4.34
C ALA A 117 -16.71 -4.86 5.87
N LYS A 118 -17.27 -5.82 6.62
CA LYS A 118 -17.24 -5.87 8.09
C LYS A 118 -16.02 -6.61 8.65
N ASP A 119 -15.07 -7.02 7.83
CA ASP A 119 -13.84 -7.65 8.32
C ASP A 119 -13.11 -6.69 9.28
N PRO A 120 -12.67 -7.15 10.46
CA PRO A 120 -11.98 -6.29 11.44
C PRO A 120 -10.75 -5.58 10.91
N ILE A 121 -10.12 -6.06 9.83
CA ILE A 121 -8.97 -5.40 9.22
C ILE A 121 -9.30 -4.00 8.72
N PHE A 122 -10.51 -3.73 8.24
CA PHE A 122 -10.90 -2.39 7.77
C PHE A 122 -11.00 -1.38 8.90
N ALA A 123 -11.53 -1.80 10.06
CA ALA A 123 -11.53 -0.98 11.26
C ALA A 123 -10.10 -0.74 11.77
N ALA A 124 -9.23 -1.74 11.68
CA ALA A 124 -7.82 -1.60 12.05
C ALA A 124 -7.09 -0.60 11.13
N MET A 125 -7.31 -0.65 9.81
CA MET A 125 -6.74 0.30 8.85
C MET A 125 -7.19 1.75 9.10
N ALA A 126 -8.36 1.96 9.69
CA ALA A 126 -8.87 3.28 10.05
C ALA A 126 -8.27 3.86 11.35
N GLY A 127 -7.42 3.13 12.08
CA GLY A 127 -6.82 3.62 13.33
C GLY A 127 -5.41 3.13 13.63
N GLY A 128 -4.82 2.31 12.77
CA GLY A 128 -3.45 1.83 12.90
C GLY A 128 -2.43 2.71 12.17
N GLU A 129 -1.16 2.37 12.31
CA GLU A 129 -0.05 3.17 11.77
C GLU A 129 0.39 2.71 10.39
N THR A 130 0.44 1.40 10.17
CA THR A 130 0.97 0.80 8.93
C THR A 130 0.13 -0.40 8.52
N LEU A 131 -0.26 -0.42 7.24
CA LEU A 131 -0.79 -1.60 6.57
C LEU A 131 0.39 -2.43 6.07
N GLY A 132 0.47 -3.69 6.50
CA GLY A 132 1.33 -4.71 5.91
C GLY A 132 0.54 -5.59 4.93
N ILE A 133 1.17 -5.93 3.82
CA ILE A 133 0.62 -6.79 2.78
C ILE A 133 1.64 -7.88 2.48
N ALA A 134 1.22 -9.13 2.51
CA ALA A 134 2.05 -10.26 2.10
C ALA A 134 1.34 -11.17 1.10
N VAL A 135 1.97 -11.45 -0.04
CA VAL A 135 1.46 -12.38 -1.07
C VAL A 135 2.61 -13.24 -1.56
N GLY A 136 2.52 -14.56 -1.39
CA GLY A 136 3.54 -15.50 -1.88
C GLY A 136 4.98 -15.18 -1.44
N GLY A 137 5.15 -14.61 -0.25
CA GLY A 137 6.46 -14.25 0.31
C GLY A 137 6.91 -12.81 0.00
N ALA A 138 6.34 -12.14 -1.01
CA ALA A 138 6.53 -10.70 -1.20
C ALA A 138 5.85 -9.95 -0.05
N LYS A 139 6.54 -8.95 0.49
CA LYS A 139 6.04 -8.09 1.59
C LYS A 139 6.12 -6.63 1.17
N ARG A 140 5.03 -5.91 1.36
CA ARG A 140 4.93 -4.48 1.10
C ARG A 140 4.19 -3.79 2.25
N THR A 141 4.33 -2.48 2.36
CA THR A 141 3.71 -1.69 3.43
C THR A 141 3.16 -0.38 2.90
N ALA A 142 2.12 0.15 3.54
CA ALA A 142 1.65 1.52 3.36
C ALA A 142 1.46 2.21 4.72
N PRO A 143 1.90 3.47 4.88
CA PRO A 143 1.57 4.27 6.05
C PRO A 143 0.07 4.58 6.08
N LEU A 144 -0.54 4.63 7.25
CA LEU A 144 -1.98 4.87 7.43
C LEU A 144 -2.31 6.24 8.07
N ALA A 145 -1.29 7.02 8.46
CA ALA A 145 -1.45 8.29 9.16
C ALA A 145 -2.49 9.22 8.49
N ASP A 146 -2.39 9.41 7.16
CA ASP A 146 -3.28 10.29 6.38
C ASP A 146 -4.48 9.57 5.72
N ALA A 147 -4.72 8.32 6.15
CA ALA A 147 -5.73 7.43 5.57
C ALA A 147 -6.95 7.23 6.48
N THR A 148 -6.84 7.56 7.77
CA THR A 148 -7.86 7.32 8.80
C THR A 148 -9.28 7.69 8.36
N GLU A 149 -9.52 8.95 8.02
CA GLU A 149 -10.85 9.42 7.60
C GLU A 149 -11.30 8.82 6.26
N LYS A 150 -10.35 8.51 5.37
CA LYS A 150 -10.65 7.89 4.08
C LYS A 150 -11.15 6.45 4.27
N PHE A 151 -10.49 5.67 5.11
CA PHE A 151 -10.92 4.31 5.45
C PHE A 151 -12.27 4.28 6.17
N LYS A 152 -12.53 5.22 7.09
CA LYS A 152 -13.85 5.33 7.74
C LYS A 152 -14.96 5.57 6.72
N LYS A 153 -14.79 6.55 5.84
CA LYS A 153 -15.76 6.87 4.79
C LYS A 153 -15.95 5.71 3.81
N PHE A 154 -14.85 5.09 3.37
CA PHE A 154 -14.88 3.91 2.52
C PHE A 154 -15.65 2.75 3.16
N ALA A 155 -15.31 2.37 4.40
CA ALA A 155 -15.96 1.27 5.11
C ALA A 155 -17.46 1.54 5.31
N ALA A 156 -17.85 2.78 5.64
CA ALA A 156 -19.25 3.17 5.75
C ALA A 156 -19.99 3.05 4.41
N ALA A 157 -19.37 3.48 3.30
CA ALA A 157 -19.98 3.41 1.98
C ALA A 157 -20.13 1.97 1.47
N CYS A 158 -19.18 1.08 1.82
CA CYS A 158 -19.20 -0.33 1.45
C CYS A 158 -20.08 -1.20 2.35
N ALA A 159 -20.41 -0.74 3.57
CA ALA A 159 -21.19 -1.51 4.52
C ALA A 159 -22.54 -1.92 3.93
N LYS A 160 -22.91 -3.19 4.14
CA LYS A 160 -24.17 -3.74 3.62
C LYS A 160 -25.36 -2.88 4.07
N ARG A 161 -26.15 -2.40 3.10
CA ARG A 161 -27.43 -1.70 3.34
C ARG A 161 -28.57 -2.70 3.53
#